data_AF-A0A2V8JQJ0-F1
#
_entry.id   AF-A0A2V8JQJ0-F1
#
_cell.length_a   1.000
_cell.length_b   1.000
_cell.length_c   1.000
_cell.angle_alpha   90.00
_cell.angle_beta   90.00
_cell.angle_gamma   90.00
#
_symmetry.space_group_name_H-M   'P 1'
#
loop_
_entity.id
_entity.type
_entity.pdbx_description
1 polymer ?
#
loop_
_entity_poly.entity_id
_entity_poly.type
_entity_poly.pdbx_seq_one_letter_code
_entity_poly.pdbx_strand_id
1 'polypeptide(L)' 'MHLSGHPRAANKRWYLGVLCRGCNTPILFARDFSDGRSKLAAAAKLVLTCSEPNCGHRADYTDAKISRFQKIT' A
#
# COMPACT_ATOMS: atom_id res chain seq x y z
N MET A 1 -16.59 -37.12 -9.99
CA MET A 1 -15.37 -36.39 -10.40
C MET A 1 -15.20 -35.19 -9.48
N HIS A 2 -13.96 -34.90 -9.09
CA HIS A 2 -13.55 -34.10 -7.94
C HIS A 2 -14.30 -32.77 -7.71
N LEU A 3 -14.73 -32.58 -6.46
CA LEU A 3 -15.03 -31.28 -5.84
C LEU A 3 -13.73 -30.46 -5.78
N SER A 4 -13.45 -29.64 -6.79
CA SER A 4 -12.38 -28.63 -6.70
C SER A 4 -12.87 -27.45 -5.87
N GLY A 5 -13.05 -27.68 -4.56
CA GLY A 5 -13.11 -26.62 -3.58
C GLY A 5 -11.82 -25.83 -3.66
N HIS A 6 -11.81 -24.76 -4.45
CA HIS A 6 -10.75 -23.78 -4.39
C HIS A 6 -10.92 -23.12 -3.02
N PRO A 7 -9.99 -23.30 -2.07
CA PRO A 7 -9.98 -22.44 -0.90
C PRO A 7 -9.89 -21.03 -1.47
N ARG A 8 -10.86 -20.16 -1.16
CA ARG A 8 -10.82 -18.74 -1.52
C ARG A 8 -9.44 -18.25 -1.07
N ALA A 9 -8.50 -18.17 -2.00
CA ALA A 9 -7.17 -17.66 -1.71
C ALA A 9 -7.44 -16.29 -1.13
N ALA A 10 -7.07 -16.06 0.13
CA ALA A 10 -7.31 -14.79 0.79
C ALA A 10 -6.85 -13.71 -0.19
N ASN A 11 -7.79 -12.88 -0.67
CA ASN A 11 -7.58 -12.06 -1.86
C ASN A 11 -6.49 -11.03 -1.55
N LYS A 12 -5.22 -11.41 -1.75
CA LYS A 12 -4.06 -10.56 -1.51
C LYS A 12 -4.18 -9.40 -2.47
N ARG A 13 -4.49 -8.22 -1.95
CA ARG A 13 -4.61 -7.00 -2.74
C ARG A 13 -3.29 -6.24 -2.67
N TRP A 14 -2.87 -5.73 -3.81
CA TRP A 14 -1.71 -4.85 -3.91
C TRP A 14 -2.10 -3.40 -3.62
N TYR A 15 -1.22 -2.70 -2.93
CA TYR A 15 -1.36 -1.29 -2.60
C TYR A 15 -0.05 -0.54 -2.87
N LEU A 16 -0.18 0.72 -3.24
CA LEU A 16 0.91 1.68 -3.25
C LEU A 16 1.00 2.36 -1.88
N GLY A 17 2.21 2.52 -1.39
CA GLY A 17 2.47 3.17 -0.12
C GLY A 17 3.88 3.73 -0.01
N VAL A 18 4.10 4.43 1.09
CA VAL A 18 5.42 4.94 1.54
C VAL A 18 5.67 4.44 2.96
N LEU A 19 6.92 4.45 3.41
CA LEU A 19 7.22 4.23 4.82
C LEU A 19 7.07 5.54 5.58
N CYS A 20 6.35 5.50 6.70
CA CYS A 20 6.21 6.63 7.60
C CYS A 20 7.58 7.06 8.14
N ARG A 21 7.93 8.35 8.03
CA ARG A 21 9.20 8.87 8.57
C ARG A 21 9.28 8.85 10.10
N GLY A 22 8.15 8.74 10.80
CA GLY A 22 8.08 8.71 12.26
C GLY A 22 8.23 7.30 12.86
N CYS A 23 7.53 6.31 12.32
CA CYS A 23 7.49 4.95 12.89
C CYS A 23 7.84 3.83 11.91
N ASN A 24 8.24 4.16 10.67
CA ASN A 24 8.58 3.22 9.60
C ASN A 24 7.47 2.24 9.18
N THR A 25 6.23 2.42 9.64
CA THR A 25 5.12 1.60 9.16
C THR A 25 4.65 2.04 7.77
N PRO A 26 4.11 1.12 6.95
CA PRO A 26 3.59 1.48 5.64
C PRO A 26 2.34 2.37 5.73
N ILE A 27 2.37 3.52 5.08
CA ILE A 27 1.19 4.35 4.81
C ILE A 27 0.68 3.99 3.42
N LEU A 28 -0.40 3.21 3.36
CA LEU A 28 -1.04 2.80 2.10
C LEU A 28 -2.00 3.89 1.63
N PHE A 29 -1.79 4.43 0.43
CA PHE A 29 -2.58 5.57 -0.07
C PHE A 29 -3.38 5.26 -1.35
N ALA A 30 -3.04 4.20 -2.08
CA ALA A 30 -3.80 3.78 -3.26
C ALA A 30 -3.79 2.26 -3.43
N ARG A 31 -4.86 1.69 -4.01
CA ARG A 31 -4.87 0.29 -4.44
C ARG A 31 -4.18 0.18 -5.81
N ASP A 32 -3.33 -0.83 -5.97
CA ASP A 32 -2.72 -1.15 -7.26
C ASP A 32 -3.55 -2.23 -7.98
N PHE A 33 -4.21 -1.86 -9.08
CA PHE A 33 -5.01 -2.76 -9.92
C PHE A 33 -4.21 -3.39 -11.06
N SER A 34 -2.91 -3.11 -11.14
CA SER A 34 -2.04 -3.65 -12.19
C SER A 34 -1.38 -4.97 -11.82
N ASP A 35 -1.77 -5.59 -10.70
CA ASP A 35 -1.09 -6.76 -10.12
C ASP A 35 0.43 -6.57 -9.97
N GLY A 36 0.84 -5.34 -9.63
CA GLY A 36 2.24 -4.98 -9.43
C GLY A 36 3.01 -4.59 -10.70
N ARG A 37 2.36 -4.49 -11.86
CA ARG A 37 3.02 -4.35 -13.17
C ARG A 37 3.07 -2.94 -13.74
N SER A 38 2.32 -1.98 -13.18
CA SER A 38 2.28 -0.60 -13.68
C SER A 38 3.57 0.17 -13.39
N LYS A 39 3.89 1.17 -14.22
CA LYS A 39 4.89 2.17 -13.85
C LYS A 39 4.30 3.07 -12.76
N LEU A 40 5.07 3.30 -11.71
CA LEU A 40 4.70 4.27 -10.67
C LEU A 40 4.88 5.67 -11.26
N ALA A 41 3.78 6.42 -11.39
CA ALA A 41 3.84 7.83 -11.72
C ALA A 41 4.24 8.62 -10.47
N ALA A 42 5.06 9.66 -10.64
CA ALA A 42 5.29 10.63 -9.58
C ALA A 42 3.98 11.37 -9.30
N ALA A 43 3.58 11.43 -8.02
CA ALA A 43 2.48 12.29 -7.62
C ALA A 43 2.95 13.75 -7.67
N ALA A 44 2.11 14.67 -8.16
CA ALA A 44 2.44 16.10 -8.14
C ALA A 44 2.55 16.67 -6.71
N LYS A 45 1.80 16.07 -5.77
CA LYS A 45 1.89 16.34 -4.34
C LYS A 45 1.35 15.16 -3.54
N LEU A 46 2.05 14.72 -2.50
CA LEU A 46 1.66 13.56 -1.68
C LEU A 46 1.80 13.87 -0.19
N VAL A 47 0.84 14.59 0.38
CA VAL A 47 0.79 14.83 1.83
C VAL A 47 0.00 13.72 2.49
N LEU A 48 0.64 12.98 3.40
CA LEU A 48 0.04 11.81 4.06
C LEU A 48 0.16 11.93 5.58
N THR A 49 -0.80 11.32 6.27
CA THR A 49 -0.80 11.15 7.73
C THR A 49 -0.73 9.66 8.04
N CYS A 50 0.17 9.27 8.93
CA CYS A 50 0.29 7.89 9.39
C CYS A 50 -0.94 7.49 10.23
N SER A 51 -1.62 6.42 9.83
CA SER A 51 -2.82 5.92 10.51
C SER A 51 -2.51 5.03 11.73
N GLU A 52 -1.23 4.76 12.01
CA GLU A 52 -0.86 4.03 13.23
C GLU A 52 -1.29 4.81 14.48
N PRO A 53 -2.03 4.18 15.42
CA PRO A 53 -2.64 4.85 16.56
C PRO A 53 -1.69 5.71 17.40
N ASN A 54 -0.44 5.28 17.54
CA ASN A 54 0.57 5.95 18.37
C ASN A 54 1.52 6.86 17.57
N CYS A 55 1.34 6.98 16.26
CA CYS A 55 2.25 7.77 15.42
C CYS A 55 1.64 9.10 14.99
N GLY A 56 0.52 9.07 14.24
CA GLY A 56 -0.12 10.29 13.71
C GLY A 56 0.76 11.21 12.85
N HIS A 57 1.99 10.80 12.49
CA HIS A 57 2.95 11.66 11.81
C HIS A 57 2.43 12.08 10.43
N ARG A 58 2.36 13.40 10.21
CA ARG A 58 1.94 14.01 8.95
C ARG A 58 3.11 14.71 8.29
N ALA A 59 3.37 14.39 7.03
CA ALA A 59 4.46 15.00 6.27
C ALA A 59 4.16 15.03 4.77
N ASP A 60 4.98 15.78 4.03
CA ASP A 60 5.03 15.74 2.58
C ASP A 60 5.95 14.59 2.11
N TYR A 61 5.37 13.67 1.34
CA TYR A 61 5.98 12.48 0.76
C TYR A 61 6.07 12.56 -0.77
N THR A 62 5.95 13.74 -1.36
CA THR A 62 6.03 13.92 -2.83
C THR A 62 7.31 13.32 -3.41
N ASP A 63 8.45 13.51 -2.73
CA ASP A 63 9.75 12.95 -3.13
C ASP A 63 10.07 11.60 -2.47
N ALA A 64 9.12 10.99 -1.77
CA ALA A 64 9.35 9.72 -1.11
C ALA A 64 9.33 8.56 -2.11
N LYS A 65 10.13 7.52 -1.81
CA LYS A 65 10.11 6.27 -2.58
C LYS A 65 8.78 5.56 -2.40
N ILE A 66 7.94 5.60 -3.44
CA ILE A 66 6.70 4.80 -3.51
C ILE A 66 7.08 3.32 -3.68
N SER A 67 6.47 2.46 -2.88
CA SER A 67 6.68 1.02 -2.87
C SER A 67 5.34 0.27 -2.92
N ARG A 68 5.39 -1.02 -3.25
CA ARG A 68 4.23 -1.89 -3.29
C ARG A 68 4.13 -2.76 -2.04
N PHE A 69 2.93 -2.88 -1.50
CA PHE A 69 2.63 -3.67 -0.32
C PHE A 69 1.47 -4.62 -0.62
N GLN A 70 1.59 -5.86 -0.15
CA GLN A 70 0.46 -6.80 -0.15
C GLN A 70 -0.27 -6.71 1.18
N LYS A 71 -1.59 -6.58 1.12
CA LYS A 71 -2.45 -6.70 2.30
C LYS A 71 -3.45 -7.84 2.10
N ILE A 72 -3.52 -8.71 3.09
CA ILE A 72 -4.60 -9.69 3.21
C ILE A 72 -5.80 -8.91 3.77
N THR A 73 -6.91 -8.93 3.03
CA THR A 73 -8.19 -8.32 3.43
C THR A 73 -9.24 -9.38 3.67
#